data_AF-A0A8S2E3F2-F1
#
_entry.id   AF-A0A8S2E3F2-F1
#
_cell.length_a   1.000
_cell.length_b   1.000
_cell.length_c   1.000
_cell.angle_alpha   90.00
_cell.angle_beta   90.00
_cell.angle_gamma   90.00
#
_symmetry.space_group_name_H-M   'P 1'
#
loop_
_entity.id
_entity.type
_entity.pdbx_description
1 polymer ?
#
loop_
_entity_poly.entity_id
_entity_poly.type
_entity_poly.pdbx_seq_one_letter_code
_entity_poly.pdbx_strand_id
1 'polypeptide(L)'
;LQITDFENAALSVFLILLTRTIVTYELNLLIPISKVDENMQNAQKRDAIHTEKFYFRRKISRTGYVEDNKLNEEDKEEDGEEYRLMSINEIMNGSEQFAGLIPLMRQYLYHLETIDTDTRSTIEQYLNLISKRARGTLMTDAKWIRQYVDQHPKYEHDSIVTDEIQYDLLWKIQQITNDNEICCPTLIQKQMLDSTKTTLHLPDYADIVPEPV
;
A
#
# COMPACT_ATOMS: atom_id res chain seq x y z
N LEU A 1 -7.48 -8.46 0.01
CA LEU A 1 -8.39 -8.00 -1.05
C LEU A 1 -8.72 -6.54 -0.79
N GLN A 2 -8.73 -5.71 -1.83
CA GLN A 2 -9.07 -4.29 -1.79
C GLN A 2 -10.35 -4.04 -2.56
N ILE A 3 -10.96 -2.86 -2.37
CA ILE A 3 -12.22 -2.47 -3.00
C ILE A 3 -12.13 -2.53 -4.54
N THR A 4 -11.06 -2.00 -5.13
CA THR A 4 -10.94 -1.95 -6.60
C THR A 4 -9.93 -2.95 -7.17
N ASP A 5 -10.16 -3.35 -8.42
CA ASP A 5 -9.22 -4.18 -9.19
C ASP A 5 -7.87 -3.50 -9.39
N PHE A 6 -7.85 -2.17 -9.53
CA PHE A 6 -6.62 -1.38 -9.61
C PHE A 6 -5.75 -1.55 -8.35
N GLU A 7 -6.35 -1.45 -7.16
CA GLU A 7 -5.61 -1.61 -5.89
C GLU A 7 -5.14 -3.05 -5.69
N ASN A 8 -5.96 -4.03 -6.08
CA ASN A 8 -5.58 -5.45 -6.06
C ASN A 8 -4.40 -5.73 -7.01
N ALA A 9 -4.43 -5.17 -8.22
CA ALA A 9 -3.32 -5.24 -9.18
C ALA A 9 -2.06 -4.56 -8.63
N ALA A 10 -2.20 -3.38 -8.04
CA ALA A 10 -1.09 -2.62 -7.47
C ALA A 10 -0.35 -3.41 -6.38
N LEU A 11 -1.08 -4.03 -5.44
CA LEU A 11 -0.48 -4.85 -4.38
C LEU A 11 0.20 -6.12 -4.93
N SER A 12 -0.40 -6.73 -5.95
CA SER A 12 0.15 -7.93 -6.60
C SER A 12 1.46 -7.61 -7.34
N VAL A 13 1.46 -6.54 -8.15
CA VAL A 13 2.65 -6.07 -8.86
C VAL A 13 3.73 -5.62 -7.88
N PHE A 14 3.37 -4.92 -6.81
CA PHE A 14 4.29 -4.53 -5.74
C PHE A 14 5.00 -5.75 -5.13
N LEU A 15 4.26 -6.81 -4.78
CA LEU A 15 4.86 -8.01 -4.19
C LEU A 15 5.84 -8.70 -5.17
N ILE A 16 5.47 -8.79 -6.45
CA ILE A 16 6.35 -9.35 -7.49
C ILE A 16 7.62 -8.50 -7.66
N LEU A 17 7.49 -7.17 -7.70
CA LEU A 17 8.64 -6.28 -7.81
C LEU A 17 9.52 -6.32 -6.56
N LEU A 18 8.92 -6.37 -5.37
CA LEU A 18 9.64 -6.44 -4.12
C LEU A 18 10.46 -7.74 -4.04
N THR A 19 9.86 -8.88 -4.36
CA THR A 19 10.59 -10.17 -4.37
C THR A 19 11.74 -10.17 -5.39
N ARG A 20 11.52 -9.64 -6.59
CA ARG A 20 12.59 -9.49 -7.60
C ARG A 20 13.70 -8.54 -7.14
N THR A 21 13.35 -7.45 -6.48
CA THR A 21 14.29 -6.45 -5.94
C THR A 21 15.13 -7.07 -4.82
N ILE A 22 14.50 -7.83 -3.91
CA ILE A 22 15.19 -8.56 -2.83
C ILE A 22 16.24 -9.52 -3.41
N VAL A 23 15.87 -10.30 -4.43
CA VAL A 23 16.79 -11.26 -5.06
C VAL A 23 17.90 -10.54 -5.83
N THR A 24 17.56 -9.52 -6.61
CA THR A 24 18.52 -8.82 -7.48
C THR A 24 19.58 -8.07 -6.68
N TYR A 25 19.20 -7.45 -5.57
CA TYR A 25 20.12 -6.71 -4.69
C TYR A 25 20.59 -7.51 -3.47
N GLU A 26 20.25 -8.81 -3.41
CA GLU A 26 20.56 -9.70 -2.30
C GLU A 26 20.25 -9.08 -0.92
N LEU A 27 19.07 -8.45 -0.82
CA LEU A 27 18.70 -7.69 0.37
C LEU A 27 18.59 -8.62 1.58
N ASN A 28 19.24 -8.22 2.68
CA ASN A 28 19.08 -8.90 3.95
C ASN A 28 17.97 -8.24 4.76
N LEU A 29 16.84 -8.94 4.91
CA LEU A 29 15.68 -8.50 5.69
C LEU A 29 15.45 -9.34 6.96
N LEU A 30 16.44 -10.15 7.36
CA LEU A 30 16.31 -11.03 8.52
C LEU A 30 16.25 -10.22 9.81
N ILE A 31 15.24 -10.52 10.63
CA ILE A 31 15.06 -10.05 12.01
C ILE A 31 14.58 -11.23 12.87
N PRO A 32 14.76 -11.19 14.21
CA PRO A 32 14.29 -12.26 15.10
C PRO A 32 12.77 -12.49 14.98
N ILE A 33 12.33 -13.75 15.05
CA ILE A 33 10.90 -14.10 14.95
C ILE A 33 10.05 -13.41 16.03
N SER A 34 10.60 -13.23 17.23
CA SER A 34 9.92 -12.50 18.32
C SER A 34 9.58 -11.05 17.95
N LYS A 35 10.43 -10.40 17.14
CA LYS A 35 10.17 -9.04 16.62
C LYS A 35 9.18 -9.03 15.48
N VAL A 36 9.11 -10.10 14.70
CA VAL A 36 8.03 -10.31 13.72
C VAL A 36 6.69 -10.48 14.43
N ASP A 37 6.64 -11.23 15.53
CA ASP A 37 5.41 -11.43 16.30
C ASP A 37 4.91 -10.11 16.93
N GLU A 38 5.83 -9.29 17.46
CA GLU A 38 5.51 -7.94 17.97
C GLU A 38 4.98 -7.02 16.86
N ASN A 39 5.58 -7.08 15.66
CA ASN A 39 5.08 -6.38 14.49
C ASN A 39 3.66 -6.82 14.09
N MET A 40 3.37 -8.13 14.16
CA MET A 40 2.04 -8.67 13.83
C MET A 40 0.98 -8.18 14.82
N GLN A 41 1.31 -8.07 16.10
CA GLN A 41 0.40 -7.51 17.11
C GLN A 41 0.12 -6.03 16.85
N ASN A 42 1.16 -5.25 16.54
CA ASN A 42 1.00 -3.83 16.21
C ASN A 42 0.21 -3.62 14.92
N ALA A 43 0.37 -4.48 13.91
CA ALA A 43 -0.30 -4.37 12.61
C ALA A 43 -1.83 -4.46 12.69
N GLN A 44 -2.37 -5.10 13.73
CA GLN A 44 -3.82 -5.29 13.92
C GLN A 44 -4.51 -4.07 14.53
N LYS A 45 -3.74 -3.11 15.09
CA LYS A 45 -4.31 -1.93 15.73
C LYS A 45 -4.98 -0.99 14.71
N ARG A 46 -5.99 -0.26 15.17
CA ARG A 46 -6.71 0.71 14.35
C ARG A 46 -5.74 1.80 13.88
N ASP A 47 -5.69 2.02 12.56
CA ASP A 47 -4.80 3.02 11.93
C ASP A 47 -3.30 2.76 12.15
N ALA A 48 -2.90 1.48 12.36
CA ALA A 48 -1.52 1.09 12.64
C ALA A 48 -0.51 1.58 11.58
N ILE A 49 -0.93 1.66 10.32
CA ILE A 49 -0.11 2.18 9.20
C ILE A 49 0.45 3.58 9.48
N HIS A 50 -0.24 4.41 10.26
CA HIS A 50 0.16 5.80 10.56
C HIS A 50 0.59 6.02 12.01
N THR A 51 0.11 5.19 12.93
CA THR A 51 0.25 5.41 14.38
C THR A 51 1.30 4.51 15.01
N GLU A 52 1.50 3.32 14.46
CA GLU A 52 2.39 2.31 15.03
C GLU A 52 3.74 2.29 14.33
N LYS A 53 4.71 1.69 15.01
CA LYS A 53 6.05 1.43 14.47
C LYS A 53 6.34 -0.06 14.46
N PHE A 54 7.19 -0.45 13.53
CA PHE A 54 7.52 -1.83 13.23
C PHE A 54 9.03 -2.02 13.28
N TYR A 55 9.49 -3.10 13.89
CA TYR A 55 10.89 -3.50 13.85
C TYR A 55 11.25 -3.83 12.41
N PHE A 56 12.25 -3.13 11.90
CA PHE A 56 12.77 -3.31 10.56
C PHE A 56 14.28 -3.18 10.58
N ARG A 57 14.94 -3.92 9.71
CA ARG A 57 16.40 -3.97 9.63
C ARG A 57 16.98 -2.61 9.24
N ARG A 58 18.03 -2.15 9.94
CA ARG A 58 18.66 -0.84 9.71
C ARG A 58 19.38 -0.79 8.36
N LYS A 59 20.24 -1.77 8.10
CA LYS A 59 21.03 -1.89 6.86
C LYS A 59 20.58 -3.14 6.10
N ILE A 60 19.94 -2.94 4.96
CA ILE A 60 19.35 -4.01 4.14
C ILE A 60 20.21 -4.39 2.93
N SER A 61 21.13 -3.53 2.50
CA SER A 61 22.06 -3.82 1.41
C SER A 61 23.30 -4.55 1.93
N ARG A 62 23.69 -5.65 1.28
CA ARG A 62 24.90 -6.42 1.64
C ARG A 62 26.18 -5.88 1.00
N THR A 63 26.06 -5.11 -0.07
CA THR A 63 27.15 -4.96 -1.07
C THR A 63 27.46 -3.53 -1.48
N GLY A 64 26.94 -2.50 -0.79
CA GLY A 64 27.29 -1.10 -1.08
C GLY A 64 26.86 -0.60 -2.47
N TYR A 65 26.07 -1.37 -3.25
CA TYR A 65 25.51 -0.95 -4.54
C TYR A 65 24.48 0.17 -4.43
N VAL A 66 23.96 0.38 -3.23
CA VAL A 66 23.18 1.55 -2.86
C VAL A 66 24.12 2.34 -1.97
N GLU A 67 24.50 3.55 -2.41
CA GLU A 67 25.09 4.53 -1.51
C GLU A 67 24.01 4.85 -0.47
N ASP A 68 23.93 4.03 0.59
CA ASP A 68 23.37 4.46 1.86
C ASP A 68 24.18 5.73 2.20
N ASN A 69 23.59 6.90 1.96
CA ASN A 69 24.21 8.21 2.17
C ASN A 69 25.19 8.13 3.32
N LYS A 70 26.47 8.35 3.02
CA LYS A 70 27.63 8.24 3.94
C LYS A 70 27.24 8.51 5.38
N LEU A 71 26.90 7.45 6.11
CA LEU A 71 26.95 7.48 7.56
C LEU A 71 28.44 7.51 7.86
N ASN A 72 28.86 8.56 8.58
CA ASN A 72 30.24 8.78 8.98
C ASN A 72 30.88 7.47 9.45
N GLU A 73 32.11 7.21 9.00
CA GLU A 73 32.93 6.04 9.36
C GLU A 73 33.31 5.99 10.86
N GLU A 74 32.57 6.69 11.73
CA GLU A 74 32.78 6.74 13.18
C GLU A 74 31.79 5.87 13.98
N ASP A 75 30.82 5.22 13.33
CA ASP A 75 30.04 4.16 13.96
C ASP A 75 30.87 2.88 13.97
N LYS A 76 31.86 2.85 14.88
CA LYS A 76 32.39 1.59 15.42
C LYS A 76 31.21 0.70 15.79
N GLU A 77 31.40 -0.61 15.61
CA GLU A 77 30.51 -1.70 16.03
C GLU A 77 30.21 -1.62 17.55
N GLU A 78 29.43 -0.64 17.97
CA GLU A 78 28.77 -0.58 19.25
C GLU A 78 27.43 -1.27 19.05
N ASP A 79 27.40 -2.55 19.46
CA ASP A 79 26.29 -3.38 20.00
C ASP A 79 24.85 -2.80 19.95
N GLY A 80 24.48 -2.23 18.81
CA GLY A 80 23.22 -1.55 18.57
C GLY A 80 22.43 -2.40 17.60
N GLU A 81 21.27 -2.88 18.06
CA GLU A 81 20.44 -3.87 17.36
C GLU A 81 20.42 -3.67 15.83
N GLU A 82 20.65 -4.75 15.07
CA GLU A 82 20.61 -4.76 13.59
C GLU A 82 19.27 -4.26 13.00
N TYR A 83 18.27 -4.10 13.85
CA TYR A 83 16.91 -3.67 13.56
C TYR A 83 16.51 -2.50 14.47
N ARG A 84 15.56 -1.68 14.00
CA ARG A 84 15.00 -0.57 14.77
C ARG A 84 13.51 -0.42 14.48
N LEU A 85 12.80 0.32 15.33
CA LEU A 85 11.43 0.73 15.07
C LEU A 85 11.36 1.78 13.96
N MET A 86 10.58 1.51 12.92
CA MET A 86 10.28 2.43 11.81
C MET A 86 8.78 2.45 11.54
N SER A 87 8.25 3.60 11.14
CA SER A 87 6.89 3.71 10.60
C SER A 87 6.79 3.05 9.22
N ILE A 88 5.57 2.70 8.79
CA ILE A 88 5.36 2.18 7.42
C ILE A 88 5.78 3.20 6.36
N ASN A 89 5.61 4.50 6.63
CA ASN A 89 6.10 5.55 5.73
C ASN A 89 7.62 5.48 5.55
N GLU A 90 8.38 5.35 6.64
CA GLU A 90 9.85 5.23 6.56
C GLU A 90 10.28 3.95 5.85
N ILE A 91 9.61 2.82 6.14
CA ILE A 91 9.93 1.53 5.49
C ILE A 91 9.65 1.60 3.98
N MET A 92 8.51 2.16 3.57
CA MET A 92 8.11 2.19 2.17
C MET A 92 8.80 3.30 1.38
N ASN A 93 8.77 4.54 1.88
CA ASN A 93 9.23 5.73 1.16
C ASN A 93 10.67 6.14 1.51
N GLY A 94 11.24 5.59 2.58
CA GLY A 94 12.55 5.97 3.08
C GLY A 94 12.50 7.10 4.11
N SER A 95 13.69 7.42 4.62
CA SER A 95 14.00 8.49 5.54
C SER A 95 15.44 8.96 5.27
N GLU A 96 15.95 9.93 6.03
CA GLU A 96 17.36 10.34 5.94
C GLU A 96 18.33 9.18 6.22
N GLN A 97 17.90 8.19 7.00
CA GLN A 97 18.74 7.09 7.50
C GLN A 97 18.38 5.73 6.89
N PHE A 98 17.44 5.68 5.93
CA PHE A 98 16.98 4.42 5.34
C PHE A 98 16.44 4.68 3.94
N ALA A 99 16.93 3.96 2.93
CA ALA A 99 16.57 4.21 1.53
C ALA A 99 15.08 4.05 1.21
N GLY A 100 14.39 3.11 1.85
CA GLY A 100 12.99 2.78 1.56
C GLY A 100 12.83 1.71 0.48
N LEU A 101 11.79 0.88 0.60
CA LEU A 101 11.54 -0.20 -0.35
C LEU A 101 11.09 0.32 -1.73
N ILE A 102 10.29 1.38 -1.79
CA ILE A 102 9.80 1.94 -3.06
C ILE A 102 10.93 2.58 -3.87
N PRO A 103 11.82 3.42 -3.30
CA PRO A 103 13.00 3.89 -4.00
C PRO A 103 13.88 2.78 -4.56
N LEU A 104 14.10 1.69 -3.81
CA LEU A 104 14.87 0.53 -4.28
C LEU A 104 14.20 -0.17 -5.47
N MET A 105 12.88 -0.37 -5.43
CA MET A 105 12.17 -0.95 -6.56
C MET A 105 12.19 -0.03 -7.80
N ARG A 106 12.13 1.29 -7.61
CA ARG A 106 12.28 2.25 -8.72
C ARG A 106 13.66 2.18 -9.35
N GLN A 107 14.71 2.02 -8.53
CA GLN A 107 16.06 1.80 -9.00
C GLN A 107 16.15 0.49 -9.80
N TYR A 108 15.57 -0.60 -9.28
CA TYR A 108 15.49 -1.88 -9.98
C TYR A 108 14.82 -1.75 -11.35
N LEU A 109 13.66 -1.08 -11.41
CA LEU A 109 12.95 -0.81 -12.67
C LEU A 109 13.76 0.04 -13.65
N TYR A 110 14.58 0.98 -13.16
CA TYR A 110 15.43 1.80 -14.03
C TYR A 110 16.49 0.97 -14.75
N HIS A 111 17.03 -0.08 -14.11
CA HIS A 111 18.03 -0.97 -14.70
C HIS A 111 17.44 -2.02 -15.66
N LEU A 112 16.11 -2.18 -15.71
CA LEU A 112 15.44 -3.04 -16.68
C LEU A 112 15.23 -2.28 -17.99
N GLU A 113 16.19 -2.37 -18.91
CA GLU A 113 16.16 -1.67 -20.20
C GLU A 113 14.99 -2.07 -21.13
N THR A 114 14.29 -3.18 -20.84
CA THR A 114 13.34 -3.82 -21.76
C THR A 114 11.87 -3.45 -21.55
N ILE A 115 11.55 -2.54 -20.62
CA ILE A 115 10.15 -2.19 -20.29
C ILE A 115 9.71 -0.96 -21.09
N ASP A 116 8.57 -1.06 -21.79
CA ASP A 116 8.00 0.06 -22.52
C ASP A 116 7.46 1.16 -21.58
N THR A 117 7.34 2.36 -22.14
CA THR A 117 6.95 3.56 -21.38
C THR A 117 5.57 3.45 -20.74
N ASP A 118 4.58 2.84 -21.41
CA ASP A 118 3.21 2.71 -20.90
C ASP A 118 3.17 1.78 -19.69
N THR A 119 3.84 0.62 -19.81
CA THR A 119 3.96 -0.34 -18.71
C THR A 119 4.68 0.27 -17.52
N ARG A 120 5.77 1.01 -17.77
CA ARG A 120 6.52 1.71 -16.72
C ARG A 120 5.67 2.76 -16.02
N SER A 121 4.88 3.54 -16.77
CA SER A 121 3.95 4.53 -16.22
C SER A 121 2.88 3.87 -15.34
N THR A 122 2.34 2.73 -15.76
CA THR A 122 1.35 1.95 -14.99
C THR A 122 1.94 1.44 -13.67
N ILE A 123 3.13 0.84 -13.72
CA ILE A 123 3.84 0.38 -12.52
C ILE A 123 4.11 1.55 -11.56
N GLU A 124 4.53 2.70 -12.09
CA GLU A 124 4.79 3.89 -11.28
C GLU A 124 3.51 4.39 -10.57
N GLN A 125 2.34 4.29 -11.20
CA GLN A 125 1.07 4.59 -10.54
C GLN A 125 0.77 3.61 -9.40
N TYR A 126 1.00 2.31 -9.59
CA TYR A 126 0.84 1.32 -8.51
C TYR A 126 1.78 1.60 -7.33
N LEU A 127 3.05 1.90 -7.59
CA LEU A 127 3.99 2.28 -6.53
C LEU A 127 3.56 3.58 -5.82
N ASN A 128 3.04 4.55 -6.57
CA ASN A 128 2.55 5.80 -6.00
C ASN A 128 1.33 5.62 -5.11
N LEU A 129 0.43 4.67 -5.41
CA LEU A 129 -0.71 4.34 -4.55
C LEU A 129 -0.22 3.91 -3.17
N ILE A 130 0.72 2.96 -3.15
CA ILE A 130 1.29 2.40 -1.91
C ILE A 130 2.09 3.46 -1.16
N SER A 131 2.89 4.26 -1.88
CA SER A 131 3.64 5.39 -1.32
C SER A 131 2.72 6.39 -0.62
N LYS A 132 1.64 6.81 -1.28
CA LYS A 132 0.66 7.78 -0.76
C LYS A 132 -0.14 7.24 0.42
N ARG A 133 -0.47 5.95 0.41
CA ARG A 133 -1.11 5.26 1.54
C ARG A 133 -0.16 5.15 2.73
N ALA A 134 1.10 4.77 2.52
CA ALA A 134 2.09 4.74 3.60
C ALA A 134 2.29 6.12 4.24
N ARG A 135 2.29 7.19 3.42
CA ARG A 135 2.41 8.59 3.87
C ARG A 135 1.16 9.13 4.59
N GLY A 136 -0.01 8.55 4.34
CA GLY A 136 -1.31 9.04 4.85
C GLY A 136 -1.96 10.13 4.01
N THR A 137 -1.44 10.40 2.82
CA THR A 137 -2.09 11.27 1.83
C THR A 137 -3.26 10.60 1.11
N LEU A 138 -3.29 9.26 1.11
CA LEU A 138 -4.43 8.44 0.67
C LEU A 138 -4.86 7.53 1.81
N MET A 139 -6.15 7.27 1.90
CA MET A 139 -6.71 6.39 2.92
C MET A 139 -6.54 4.92 2.55
N THR A 140 -6.45 4.08 3.56
CA THR A 140 -6.72 2.63 3.42
C THR A 140 -8.22 2.39 3.36
N ASP A 141 -8.66 1.31 2.72
CA ASP A 141 -10.05 0.86 2.68
C ASP A 141 -10.65 0.79 4.09
N ALA A 142 -9.92 0.23 5.06
CA ALA A 142 -10.37 0.14 6.46
C ALA A 142 -10.60 1.50 7.13
N LYS A 143 -9.86 2.55 6.72
CA LYS A 143 -10.05 3.92 7.22
C LYS A 143 -11.25 4.57 6.54
N TRP A 144 -11.37 4.36 5.23
CA TRP A 144 -12.50 4.86 4.45
C TRP A 144 -13.83 4.25 4.93
N ILE A 145 -13.92 2.92 5.09
CA ILE A 145 -15.12 2.23 5.61
C ILE A 145 -15.51 2.79 6.98
N ARG A 146 -14.54 2.92 7.90
CA ARG A 146 -14.81 3.49 9.23
C ARG A 146 -15.34 4.91 9.16
N GLN A 147 -14.77 5.76 8.31
CA GLN A 147 -15.25 7.14 8.14
C GLN A 147 -16.63 7.19 7.48
N TYR A 148 -16.89 6.32 6.52
CA TYR A 148 -18.20 6.23 5.87
C TYR A 148 -19.29 5.87 6.89
N VAL A 149 -19.06 4.84 7.70
CA VAL A 149 -20.00 4.44 8.78
C VAL A 149 -20.14 5.55 9.82
N ASP A 150 -19.03 6.14 10.27
CA ASP A 150 -19.03 7.19 11.30
C ASP A 150 -19.80 8.45 10.87
N GLN A 151 -19.83 8.75 9.58
CA GLN A 151 -20.55 9.89 9.00
C GLN A 151 -21.98 9.55 8.56
N HIS A 152 -22.40 8.29 8.70
CA HIS A 152 -23.70 7.85 8.22
C HIS A 152 -24.82 8.47 9.07
N PRO A 153 -25.88 9.07 8.48
CA PRO A 153 -26.94 9.76 9.25
C PRO A 153 -27.68 8.89 10.26
N LYS A 154 -27.67 7.58 10.04
CA LYS A 154 -28.31 6.56 10.90
C LYS A 154 -27.38 5.95 11.94
N TYR A 155 -26.10 6.32 11.95
CA TYR A 155 -25.16 5.78 12.91
C TYR A 155 -25.26 6.54 14.24
N GLU A 156 -25.59 5.81 15.31
CA GLU A 156 -25.82 6.41 16.64
C GLU A 156 -24.53 6.45 17.50
N HIS A 157 -23.37 6.20 16.89
CA HIS A 157 -22.06 6.08 17.57
C HIS A 157 -22.04 5.03 18.70
N ASP A 158 -22.90 4.04 18.60
CA ASP A 158 -23.06 2.91 19.52
C ASP A 158 -22.23 1.68 19.11
N SER A 159 -21.41 1.82 18.07
CA SER A 159 -20.65 0.72 17.43
C SER A 159 -21.52 -0.36 16.79
N ILE A 160 -22.78 -0.05 16.47
CA ILE A 160 -23.69 -0.94 15.76
C ILE A 160 -23.81 -0.46 14.30
N VAL A 161 -23.60 -1.39 13.37
CA VAL A 161 -23.84 -1.16 11.94
C VAL A 161 -25.14 -1.87 11.58
N THR A 162 -26.20 -1.09 11.34
CA THR A 162 -27.52 -1.62 10.98
C THR A 162 -27.57 -2.06 9.52
N ASP A 163 -28.57 -2.86 9.16
CA ASP A 163 -28.77 -3.34 7.78
C ASP A 163 -28.88 -2.19 6.77
N GLU A 164 -29.48 -1.05 7.17
CA GLU A 164 -29.57 0.17 6.35
C GLU A 164 -28.17 0.75 6.07
N ILE A 165 -27.34 0.91 7.09
CA ILE A 165 -25.95 1.40 6.94
C ILE A 165 -25.12 0.42 6.10
N GLN A 166 -25.30 -0.88 6.32
CA GLN A 166 -24.60 -1.92 5.57
C GLN A 166 -24.99 -1.90 4.09
N TYR A 167 -26.28 -1.77 3.78
CA TYR A 167 -26.77 -1.68 2.41
C TYR A 167 -26.16 -0.47 1.69
N ASP A 168 -26.21 0.71 2.32
CA ASP A 168 -25.67 1.95 1.74
C ASP A 168 -24.16 1.88 1.53
N LEU A 169 -23.42 1.28 2.48
CA LEU A 169 -21.99 1.03 2.34
C LEU A 169 -21.67 0.12 1.15
N LEU A 170 -22.37 -1.01 1.02
CA LEU A 170 -22.15 -1.96 -0.08
C LEU A 170 -22.52 -1.34 -1.43
N TRP A 171 -23.61 -0.59 -1.49
CA TRP A 171 -24.00 0.16 -2.67
C TRP A 171 -22.93 1.19 -3.06
N LYS A 172 -22.35 1.89 -2.08
CA LYS A 172 -21.26 2.83 -2.33
C LYS A 172 -19.99 2.13 -2.84
N ILE A 173 -19.64 0.98 -2.28
CA ILE A 173 -18.52 0.15 -2.75
C ILE A 173 -18.76 -0.31 -4.19
N GLN A 174 -19.97 -0.75 -4.52
CA GLN A 174 -20.34 -1.16 -5.88
C GLN A 174 -20.18 0.00 -6.87
N GLN A 175 -20.65 1.20 -6.52
CA GLN A 175 -20.45 2.40 -7.35
C GLN A 175 -18.96 2.72 -7.56
N ILE A 176 -18.14 2.66 -6.50
CA ILE A 176 -16.68 2.91 -6.62
C ILE A 176 -16.01 1.88 -7.54
N THR A 177 -16.52 0.65 -7.57
CA THR A 177 -15.96 -0.44 -8.35
C THR A 177 -16.37 -0.37 -9.83
N ASN A 178 -17.64 -0.06 -10.10
CA ASN A 178 -18.20 -0.11 -11.45
C ASN A 178 -18.16 1.23 -12.18
N ASP A 179 -18.41 2.33 -11.46
CA ASP A 179 -18.44 3.67 -12.03
C ASP A 179 -17.07 4.32 -11.82
N ASN A 180 -16.18 4.17 -12.80
CA ASN A 180 -14.94 4.96 -12.93
C ASN A 180 -15.18 6.49 -12.85
N GLU A 181 -16.44 6.94 -12.84
CA GLU A 181 -16.86 8.32 -12.65
C GLU A 181 -16.90 8.77 -11.18
N ILE A 182 -17.18 7.88 -10.21
CA ILE A 182 -17.09 8.23 -8.79
C ILE A 182 -15.65 8.03 -8.33
N CYS A 183 -14.77 8.92 -8.79
CA CYS A 183 -13.46 9.07 -8.19
C CYS A 183 -13.65 9.44 -6.73
N CYS A 184 -13.44 8.49 -5.82
CA CYS A 184 -13.29 8.74 -4.40
C CYS A 184 -11.84 9.21 -4.19
N PRO A 185 -11.54 10.53 -4.19
CA PRO A 185 -10.15 11.00 -4.30
C PRO A 185 -9.33 10.68 -3.06
N THR A 186 -10.03 10.37 -1.96
CA THR A 186 -9.49 9.89 -0.69
C THR A 186 -9.05 8.43 -0.73
N LEU A 187 -9.57 7.62 -1.66
CA LEU A 187 -9.23 6.20 -1.85
C LEU A 187 -8.32 6.01 -3.07
N ILE A 188 -8.68 6.59 -4.22
CA ILE A 188 -7.94 6.54 -5.49
C ILE A 188 -8.11 7.87 -6.23
N GLN A 189 -7.00 8.46 -6.68
CA GLN A 189 -7.02 9.69 -7.44
C GLN A 189 -7.28 9.40 -8.93
N LYS A 190 -8.18 10.17 -9.57
CA LYS A 190 -8.60 9.98 -10.98
C LYS A 190 -7.43 9.89 -11.97
N GLN A 191 -6.38 10.69 -11.74
CA GLN A 191 -5.15 10.70 -12.51
C GLN A 191 -4.40 9.35 -12.51
N MET A 192 -4.71 8.44 -11.57
CA MET A 192 -4.12 7.10 -11.48
C MET A 192 -4.96 6.05 -12.22
N LEU A 193 -6.18 6.39 -12.63
CA LEU A 193 -7.08 5.52 -13.39
C LEU A 193 -7.01 5.84 -14.89
N ASP A 194 -6.97 7.14 -15.24
CA ASP A 194 -6.96 7.63 -16.63
C ASP A 194 -5.76 7.14 -17.46
N SER A 195 -4.67 6.75 -16.79
CA SER A 195 -3.43 6.26 -17.41
C SER A 195 -3.24 4.74 -17.34
N THR A 196 -4.23 4.00 -16.85
CA THR A 196 -4.20 2.53 -16.84
C THR A 196 -5.22 1.91 -17.79
N LYS A 197 -4.78 0.99 -18.65
CA LYS A 197 -5.64 0.21 -19.57
C LYS A 197 -6.49 -0.86 -18.85
N THR A 198 -6.66 -0.75 -17.52
CA THR A 198 -7.36 -1.76 -16.71
C THR A 198 -8.85 -1.44 -16.71
N THR A 199 -9.52 -1.66 -17.84
CA THR A 199 -10.98 -1.77 -17.88
C THR A 199 -11.33 -3.24 -17.93
N LEU A 200 -11.70 -3.81 -16.79
CA LEU A 200 -12.42 -5.08 -16.81
C LEU A 200 -13.85 -4.77 -17.24
N HIS A 201 -14.22 -5.15 -18.47
CA HIS A 201 -15.62 -5.21 -18.87
C HIS A 201 -16.26 -6.35 -18.07
N LEU A 202 -16.88 -6.02 -16.94
CA LEU A 202 -17.90 -6.87 -16.35
C LEU A 202 -19.16 -6.73 -17.22
N PRO A 203 -19.88 -7.82 -17.54
CA PRO A 203 -21.14 -7.73 -18.28
C PRO A 203 -22.14 -6.86 -17.51
N ASP A 204 -22.93 -6.08 -18.24
CA ASP A 204 -23.90 -5.14 -17.68
C ASP A 204 -24.90 -5.88 -16.77
N TYR A 205 -25.12 -5.34 -15.58
CA TYR A 205 -26.00 -5.91 -14.55
C TYR A 205 -27.48 -6.00 -14.99
N ALA A 206 -27.83 -5.40 -16.13
CA ALA A 206 -29.15 -5.49 -16.76
C ALA A 206 -29.49 -6.92 -17.19
N ASP A 207 -28.51 -7.81 -17.36
CA ASP A 207 -28.73 -9.20 -17.79
C ASP A 207 -29.00 -10.19 -16.63
N ILE A 208 -28.99 -9.73 -15.37
CA ILE A 208 -28.98 -10.62 -14.19
C ILE A 208 -30.23 -10.45 -13.30
N VAL A 209 -31.08 -9.46 -13.52
CA VAL A 209 -32.28 -9.23 -12.70
C VAL A 209 -33.51 -9.87 -13.37
N PRO A 210 -34.13 -10.93 -12.81
CA PRO A 210 -35.46 -11.33 -13.24
C PRO A 210 -36.47 -10.25 -12.85
N GLU A 211 -37.37 -9.91 -13.78
CA GLU A 211 -38.40 -8.88 -13.58
C GLU A 211 -39.21 -9.11 -12.29
N PRO A 212 -39.58 -8.04 -11.57
CA PRO A 212 -40.36 -8.15 -10.34
C PRO A 212 -41.75 -8.74 -10.65
N VAL A 213 -42.10 -9.81 -9.94
CA VAL A 213 -43.44 -10.43 -9.92
C VAL A 213 -44.37 -9.63 -9.01
#